data_AF-A0A6L5Y122-F1
#
_entry.id   AF-A0A6L5Y122-F1
#
_cell.length_a   1.000
_cell.length_b   1.000
_cell.length_c   1.000
_cell.angle_alpha   90.00
_cell.angle_beta   90.00
_cell.angle_gamma   90.00
#
_symmetry.space_group_name_H-M   'P 1'
#
loop_
_entity.id
_entity.type
_entity.pdbx_description
1 polymer ?
#
loop_
_entity_poly.entity_id
_entity_poly.type
_entity_poly.pdbx_seq_one_letter_code
_entity_poly.pdbx_strand_id
1 'polypeptide(L)'
;MSTKEYKLNIDPAILELLGPSLYTNIYYIIAELIANAYDADAHNVYVIDKKDSIVVEDDGKGMSYTDGDIDKYLNVARVSRKSKEDEVTDLGRKKMGRKGVGKLAALSVSENVLVKTMVNTEKSGFVLSRKVNEDKLLQPIEEEKILFDKIDGNGTSIEMINPQYKLHSTIKAIKRNLLKIFPMVSDEFTIHIIRGDDEEIISSFDKEMIGELSTLITVGEKFKYLNDYFKTSYSNNISELLDNRESIKIPLSLFNREGEFKEYTLEIKGWIGTYITTRGRKVEITDFPDNFISLFANNKMGEFNILPAVGQNKLNEVFVVGQLHVDLFELTELPDMALSNRQGYKSDDVRYQKVLEQVRNVLLPDILKMRDKFVALGKNEKEKQKLEKQKEDEKKLRTSVDNFKKKSSTNVAHKLSKKIKNISQENIEEIQKIVEDEMNANSIDLGLKSVVDNNKKKILISQTYKDKDLADIVFNMLLYNGVPVEDIIYTNCDDERARIPEVASGKSGIYDYLRDFFVNSYSTQKIYIIFVTSENTKKSWGALTEVGAAWITQINHKVFNIADFRPEHPLDDESQWHISCRDSSGILTMSKLSCDIFAQKIEVICEYLGYKKKDRASNLKHLETLVKIV
;
A
#
# COMPACT_ATOMS: atom_id res chain seq x y z
N MET A 1 -24.78 -42.31 57.78
CA MET A 1 -23.48 -42.09 57.09
C MET A 1 -23.21 -40.61 57.12
N SER A 2 -22.12 -40.15 57.74
CA SER A 2 -21.74 -38.73 57.66
C SER A 2 -21.37 -38.40 56.21
N THR A 3 -22.11 -37.50 55.57
CA THR A 3 -21.78 -36.95 54.26
C THR A 3 -20.38 -36.35 54.34
N LYS A 4 -19.41 -36.96 53.66
CA LYS A 4 -18.05 -36.43 53.58
C LYS A 4 -18.07 -35.22 52.67
N GLU A 5 -17.73 -34.06 53.22
CA GLU A 5 -17.51 -32.82 52.47
C GLU A 5 -16.01 -32.53 52.38
N TYR A 6 -15.54 -32.13 51.20
CA TYR A 6 -14.15 -31.77 50.96
C TYR A 6 -14.09 -30.31 50.50
N LYS A 7 -13.48 -29.44 51.31
CA LYS A 7 -13.30 -28.03 50.98
C LYS A 7 -12.03 -27.85 50.16
N LEU A 8 -12.15 -27.23 49.00
CA LEU A 8 -11.00 -26.79 48.21
C LEU A 8 -10.37 -25.57 48.91
N ASN A 9 -9.12 -25.70 49.34
CA ASN A 9 -8.34 -24.60 49.88
C ASN A 9 -7.31 -24.20 48.82
N ILE A 10 -7.40 -22.97 48.32
CA ILE A 10 -6.46 -22.43 47.33
C ILE A 10 -5.40 -21.63 48.08
N ASP A 11 -4.15 -22.00 47.89
CA ASP A 11 -3.01 -21.30 48.48
C ASP A 11 -2.75 -19.98 47.73
N PRO A 12 -2.55 -18.85 48.43
CA PRO A 12 -2.14 -17.59 47.82
C PRO A 12 -0.88 -17.69 46.95
N ALA A 13 0.00 -18.67 47.17
CA ALA A 13 1.15 -18.97 46.32
C ALA A 13 0.78 -19.26 44.85
N ILE A 14 -0.49 -19.54 44.55
CA ILE A 14 -0.97 -19.60 43.17
C ILE A 14 -0.75 -18.29 42.41
N LEU A 15 -0.71 -17.14 43.11
CA LEU A 15 -0.40 -15.83 42.52
C LEU A 15 1.06 -15.75 42.06
N GLU A 16 1.98 -16.42 42.76
CA GLU A 16 3.38 -16.52 42.36
C GLU A 16 3.55 -17.40 41.11
N LEU A 17 2.77 -18.49 41.00
CA LEU A 17 2.78 -19.39 39.85
C LEU A 17 2.11 -18.78 38.61
N LEU A 18 0.99 -18.08 38.79
CA LEU A 18 0.25 -17.47 37.70
C LEU A 18 0.87 -16.15 37.24
N GLY A 19 1.36 -15.32 38.17
CA GLY A 19 1.85 -13.97 37.91
C GLY A 19 2.75 -13.90 36.67
N PRO A 20 3.96 -14.49 36.67
CA PRO A 20 4.93 -14.33 35.58
C PRO A 20 4.48 -14.84 34.20
N SER A 21 3.48 -15.74 34.14
CA SER A 21 3.07 -16.43 32.90
C SER A 21 1.73 -15.95 32.33
N LEU A 22 1.00 -15.08 33.03
CA LEU A 22 -0.33 -14.63 32.61
C LEU A 22 -0.31 -13.76 31.35
N TYR A 23 0.70 -12.89 31.24
CA TYR A 23 0.82 -11.93 30.15
C TYR A 23 2.25 -11.87 29.62
N THR A 24 2.37 -11.89 28.30
CA THR A 24 3.65 -11.84 27.58
C THR A 24 4.11 -10.41 27.25
N ASN A 25 3.26 -9.40 27.49
CA ASN A 25 3.53 -8.01 27.16
C ASN A 25 2.84 -7.07 28.17
N ILE A 26 3.60 -6.10 28.71
CA ILE A 26 3.14 -5.12 29.70
C ILE A 26 1.90 -4.32 29.26
N TYR A 27 1.77 -4.05 27.96
CA TYR A 27 0.64 -3.29 27.45
C TYR A 27 -0.70 -4.01 27.64
N TYR A 28 -0.72 -5.35 27.69
CA TYR A 28 -1.94 -6.09 28.05
C TYR A 28 -2.32 -5.91 29.51
N ILE A 29 -1.34 -5.77 30.41
CA ILE A 29 -1.60 -5.48 31.83
C ILE A 29 -2.14 -4.07 31.99
N ILE A 30 -1.49 -3.08 31.36
CA ILE A 30 -1.98 -1.70 31.35
C ILE A 30 -3.41 -1.69 30.78
N ALA A 31 -3.67 -2.52 29.77
CA ALA A 31 -5.01 -2.63 29.22
C ALA A 31 -6.06 -3.17 30.19
N GLU A 32 -5.72 -4.15 31.03
CA GLU A 32 -6.62 -4.58 32.10
C GLU A 32 -6.95 -3.45 33.08
N LEU A 33 -5.95 -2.62 33.42
CA LEU A 33 -6.13 -1.51 34.36
C LEU A 33 -6.99 -0.39 33.74
N ILE A 34 -6.73 0.00 32.48
CA ILE A 34 -7.54 0.97 31.75
C ILE A 34 -9.00 0.47 31.58
N ALA A 35 -9.20 -0.83 31.32
CA ALA A 35 -10.54 -1.40 31.24
C ALA A 35 -11.30 -1.34 32.58
N ASN A 36 -10.59 -1.49 33.71
CA ASN A 36 -11.21 -1.32 35.03
C ASN A 36 -11.61 0.15 35.28
N ALA A 37 -10.79 1.10 34.86
CA ALA A 37 -11.12 2.53 34.91
C ALA A 37 -12.36 2.85 34.06
N TYR A 38 -12.45 2.27 32.85
CA TYR A 38 -13.63 2.39 31.99
C TYR A 38 -14.90 1.84 32.68
N ASP A 39 -14.81 0.67 33.30
CA ASP A 39 -15.89 0.04 34.08
C ASP A 39 -16.24 0.80 35.37
N ALA A 40 -15.32 1.64 35.85
CA ALA A 40 -15.50 2.55 36.98
C ALA A 40 -16.04 3.93 36.56
N ASP A 41 -16.45 4.08 35.29
CA ASP A 41 -17.03 5.30 34.73
C ASP A 41 -16.07 6.52 34.76
N ALA A 42 -14.75 6.26 34.70
CA ALA A 42 -13.74 7.31 34.54
C ALA A 42 -13.91 8.05 33.20
N HIS A 43 -13.53 9.33 33.16
CA HIS A 43 -13.40 10.12 31.93
C HIS A 43 -11.94 10.26 31.51
N ASN A 44 -11.01 10.23 32.47
CA ASN A 44 -9.58 10.36 32.24
C ASN A 44 -8.83 9.23 32.93
N VAL A 45 -7.90 8.62 32.20
CA VAL A 45 -6.98 7.62 32.73
C VAL A 45 -5.56 8.04 32.42
N TYR A 46 -4.71 8.07 33.44
CA TYR A 46 -3.33 8.52 33.39
C TYR A 46 -2.40 7.31 33.52
N VAL A 47 -1.63 7.03 32.47
CA VAL A 47 -0.54 6.06 32.45
C VAL A 47 0.76 6.82 32.66
N ILE A 48 1.31 6.74 33.87
CA ILE A 48 2.48 7.52 34.29
C ILE A 48 3.67 6.59 34.43
N ASP A 49 4.68 6.78 33.58
CA ASP A 49 5.94 6.05 33.62
C ASP A 49 6.96 6.79 34.48
N LYS A 50 7.20 6.29 35.70
CA LYS A 50 8.18 6.83 36.64
C LYS A 50 9.46 6.00 36.56
N LYS A 51 10.52 6.50 37.21
CA LYS A 51 11.84 5.84 37.22
C LYS A 51 11.78 4.40 37.74
N ASP A 52 11.07 4.20 38.85
CA ASP A 52 11.03 2.94 39.61
C ASP A 52 9.60 2.39 39.75
N SER A 53 8.61 2.99 39.08
CA SER A 53 7.22 2.49 39.08
C SER A 53 6.47 2.86 37.82
N ILE A 54 5.41 2.10 37.51
CA ILE A 54 4.42 2.46 36.50
C ILE A 54 3.09 2.62 37.21
N VAL A 55 2.44 3.75 37.02
CA VAL A 55 1.16 4.08 37.67
C VAL A 55 0.06 4.13 36.61
N VAL A 56 -1.08 3.49 36.91
CA VAL A 56 -2.33 3.70 36.19
C VAL A 56 -3.31 4.33 37.18
N GLU A 57 -3.70 5.57 36.91
CA GLU A 57 -4.58 6.37 37.77
C GLU A 57 -5.83 6.79 36.99
N ASP A 58 -7.00 6.71 37.59
CA ASP A 58 -8.28 7.06 36.95
C ASP A 58 -9.16 7.94 37.83
N ASP A 59 -9.95 8.80 37.21
CA ASP A 59 -10.93 9.69 37.85
C ASP A 59 -12.34 9.06 37.94
N GLY A 60 -12.40 7.73 38.02
CA GLY A 60 -13.66 7.00 38.17
C GLY A 60 -14.27 7.16 39.56
N LYS A 61 -15.28 6.32 39.85
CA LYS A 61 -16.03 6.42 41.11
C LYS A 61 -15.25 6.11 42.40
N GLY A 62 -14.08 5.46 42.29
CA GLY A 62 -13.34 4.93 43.44
C GLY A 62 -14.01 3.75 44.15
N MET A 63 -13.49 3.35 45.31
CA MET A 63 -14.02 2.22 46.10
C MET A 63 -14.10 2.58 47.58
N SER A 64 -15.26 2.33 48.19
CA SER A 64 -15.47 2.48 49.64
C SER A 64 -15.04 1.23 50.40
N TYR A 65 -14.31 1.41 51.49
CA TYR A 65 -14.06 0.34 52.45
C TYR A 65 -15.31 0.10 53.31
N THR A 66 -15.97 1.15 53.77
CA THR A 66 -17.18 1.05 54.63
C THR A 66 -18.36 0.38 53.94
N ASP A 67 -18.58 0.67 52.65
CA ASP A 67 -19.69 0.10 51.86
C ASP A 67 -19.34 -1.25 51.21
N GLY A 68 -18.15 -1.77 51.53
CA GLY A 68 -17.69 -3.11 51.15
C GLY A 68 -17.23 -3.24 49.70
N ASP A 69 -16.93 -2.15 49.00
CA ASP A 69 -16.41 -2.22 47.63
C ASP A 69 -15.00 -2.79 47.58
N ILE A 70 -14.18 -2.50 48.60
CA ILE A 70 -12.85 -3.12 48.75
C ILE A 70 -12.95 -4.64 48.90
N ASP A 71 -13.90 -5.14 49.71
CA ASP A 71 -14.12 -6.60 49.84
C ASP A 71 -14.58 -7.20 48.51
N LYS A 72 -15.49 -6.54 47.79
CA LYS A 72 -15.89 -6.97 46.43
C LYS A 72 -14.70 -6.98 45.48
N TYR A 73 -13.83 -5.99 45.55
CA TYR A 73 -12.61 -5.90 44.74
C TYR A 73 -11.65 -7.05 45.06
N LEU A 74 -11.43 -7.38 46.33
CA LEU A 74 -10.50 -8.43 46.75
C LEU A 74 -11.03 -9.86 46.49
N ASN A 75 -12.35 -10.04 46.35
CA ASN A 75 -12.94 -11.32 45.96
C ASN A 75 -12.61 -11.67 44.49
N VAL A 76 -11.52 -12.42 44.28
CA VAL A 76 -11.04 -12.87 42.95
C VAL A 76 -11.97 -13.92 42.33
N ALA A 77 -12.00 -14.01 40.99
CA ALA A 77 -12.74 -15.04 40.23
C ALA A 77 -14.27 -15.01 40.36
N ARG A 78 -14.84 -13.95 40.95
CA ARG A 78 -16.28 -13.72 40.93
C ARG A 78 -16.68 -13.18 39.55
N VAL A 79 -17.62 -13.87 38.91
CA VAL A 79 -18.20 -13.40 37.64
C VAL A 79 -18.97 -12.10 37.90
N SER A 80 -18.56 -11.03 37.23
CA SER A 80 -19.13 -9.68 37.39
C SER A 80 -20.44 -9.47 36.65
N ARG A 81 -20.77 -10.35 35.68
CA ARG A 81 -21.99 -10.27 34.85
C ARG A 81 -22.79 -11.57 35.01
N LYS A 82 -23.83 -11.55 35.84
CA LYS A 82 -24.73 -12.70 36.03
C LYS A 82 -26.09 -12.48 35.39
N SER A 83 -26.56 -11.24 35.32
CA SER A 83 -27.81 -10.84 34.67
C SER A 83 -27.57 -9.72 33.63
N LYS A 84 -28.60 -9.38 32.84
CA LYS A 84 -28.56 -8.23 31.90
C LYS A 84 -28.36 -6.89 32.61
N GLU A 85 -28.83 -6.76 33.85
CA GLU A 85 -28.71 -5.56 34.67
C GLU A 85 -27.25 -5.31 35.09
N ASP A 86 -26.45 -6.38 35.19
CA ASP A 86 -25.02 -6.29 35.53
C ASP A 86 -24.14 -5.87 34.34
N GLU A 87 -24.68 -5.85 33.11
CA GLU A 87 -23.89 -5.64 31.88
C GLU A 87 -23.52 -4.17 31.62
N VAL A 88 -24.17 -3.25 32.32
CA VAL A 88 -24.07 -1.81 32.07
C VAL A 88 -23.55 -1.08 33.32
N THR A 89 -22.77 -0.02 33.13
CA THR A 89 -22.32 0.90 34.19
C THR A 89 -23.34 2.01 34.46
N ASP A 90 -23.08 2.88 35.42
CA ASP A 90 -24.01 3.96 35.80
C ASP A 90 -24.09 5.02 34.68
N LEU A 91 -23.02 5.21 33.91
CA LEU A 91 -23.00 6.02 32.68
C LEU A 91 -23.57 5.33 31.44
N GLY A 92 -24.11 4.11 31.55
CA GLY A 92 -24.67 3.40 30.40
C GLY A 92 -23.62 2.66 29.55
N ARG A 93 -22.37 2.54 30.02
CA ARG A 93 -21.31 1.83 29.29
C ARG A 93 -21.47 0.32 29.44
N LYS A 94 -21.21 -0.44 28.38
CA LYS A 94 -21.12 -1.91 28.49
C LYS A 94 -19.84 -2.31 29.23
N LYS A 95 -19.96 -3.06 30.32
CA LYS A 95 -18.80 -3.50 31.13
C LYS A 95 -17.86 -4.43 30.35
N MET A 96 -16.56 -4.15 30.43
CA MET A 96 -15.48 -4.92 29.83
C MET A 96 -15.08 -6.14 30.69
N GLY A 97 -15.14 -6.01 32.02
CA GLY A 97 -14.82 -7.07 32.97
C GLY A 97 -15.85 -8.21 32.99
N ARG A 98 -15.38 -9.47 32.96
CA ARG A 98 -16.23 -10.69 33.08
C ARG A 98 -15.79 -11.64 34.19
N LYS A 99 -14.49 -11.98 34.22
CA LYS A 99 -13.94 -13.11 35.01
C LYS A 99 -13.32 -12.70 36.35
N GLY A 100 -13.18 -11.39 36.62
CA GLY A 100 -12.67 -10.91 37.92
C GLY A 100 -11.21 -11.23 38.24
N VAL A 101 -10.39 -11.58 37.23
CA VAL A 101 -8.95 -11.89 37.38
C VAL A 101 -8.01 -10.79 36.89
N GLY A 102 -8.52 -9.81 36.13
CA GLY A 102 -7.70 -8.73 35.54
C GLY A 102 -6.97 -7.86 36.56
N LYS A 103 -7.53 -7.71 37.76
CA LYS A 103 -6.89 -7.03 38.91
C LYS A 103 -5.56 -7.65 39.35
N LEU A 104 -5.37 -8.95 39.11
CA LEU A 104 -4.13 -9.66 39.42
C LEU A 104 -3.09 -9.53 38.30
N ALA A 105 -3.45 -8.98 37.14
CA ALA A 105 -2.51 -8.79 36.04
C ALA A 105 -1.31 -7.93 36.46
N ALA A 106 -1.51 -6.92 37.30
CA ALA A 106 -0.41 -6.06 37.79
C ALA A 106 0.69 -6.86 38.53
N LEU A 107 0.34 -7.96 39.20
CA LEU A 107 1.28 -8.86 39.88
C LEU A 107 2.13 -9.69 38.90
N SER A 108 1.78 -9.74 37.61
CA SER A 108 2.63 -10.36 36.58
C SER A 108 3.87 -9.54 36.25
N VAL A 109 3.82 -8.24 36.52
CA VAL A 109 4.90 -7.29 36.23
C VAL A 109 5.61 -6.86 37.50
N SER A 110 4.89 -6.70 38.60
CA SER A 110 5.45 -6.25 39.88
C SER A 110 5.31 -7.31 40.98
N GLU A 111 6.26 -7.35 41.92
CA GLU A 111 6.06 -8.09 43.17
C GLU A 111 5.04 -7.43 44.08
N ASN A 112 5.05 -6.09 44.14
CA ASN A 112 4.22 -5.29 45.03
C ASN A 112 3.49 -4.20 44.24
N VAL A 113 2.18 -4.19 44.35
CA VAL A 113 1.29 -3.24 43.68
C VAL A 113 0.57 -2.46 44.76
N LEU A 114 0.71 -1.14 44.75
CA LEU A 114 0.01 -0.25 45.67
C LEU A 114 -1.33 0.07 45.06
N VAL A 115 -2.40 -0.27 45.76
CA VAL A 115 -3.76 0.09 45.39
C VAL A 115 -4.18 1.22 46.32
N LYS A 116 -4.49 2.38 45.73
CA LYS A 116 -4.92 3.60 46.42
C LYS A 116 -6.25 4.01 45.82
N THR A 117 -7.24 4.35 46.62
CA THR A 117 -8.55 4.76 46.11
C THR A 117 -9.19 5.77 47.03
N MET A 118 -10.04 6.61 46.44
CA MET A 118 -10.82 7.59 47.16
C MET A 118 -12.22 7.64 46.58
N VAL A 119 -13.22 7.69 47.46
CA VAL A 119 -14.61 7.96 47.11
C VAL A 119 -15.18 8.99 48.07
N ASN A 120 -15.65 10.09 47.52
CA ASN A 120 -16.03 11.31 48.22
C ASN A 120 -14.89 11.86 49.10
N THR A 121 -14.84 11.46 50.36
CA THR A 121 -13.80 11.83 51.33
C THR A 121 -13.14 10.63 51.99
N GLU A 122 -13.63 9.42 51.71
CA GLU A 122 -13.09 8.19 52.25
C GLU A 122 -11.87 7.77 51.43
N LYS A 123 -10.72 7.64 52.09
CA LYS A 123 -9.49 7.13 51.49
C LYS A 123 -9.24 5.70 51.95
N SER A 124 -8.86 4.83 51.02
CA SER A 124 -8.47 3.46 51.35
C SER A 124 -7.30 3.01 50.49
N GLY A 125 -6.40 2.21 51.07
CA GLY A 125 -5.24 1.74 50.34
C GLY A 125 -4.57 0.54 50.98
N PHE A 126 -3.99 -0.31 50.13
CA PHE A 126 -3.32 -1.54 50.54
C PHE A 126 -2.24 -1.95 49.53
N VAL A 127 -1.27 -2.73 49.99
CA VAL A 127 -0.25 -3.36 49.16
C VAL A 127 -0.73 -4.75 48.76
N LEU A 128 -0.97 -4.93 47.48
CA LEU A 128 -1.21 -6.23 46.87
C LEU A 128 0.14 -6.84 46.49
N SER A 129 0.50 -7.97 47.09
CA SER A 129 1.79 -8.64 46.86
C SER A 129 1.63 -10.06 46.31
N ARG A 130 2.61 -10.52 45.52
CA ARG A 130 2.73 -11.94 45.14
C ARG A 130 2.99 -12.84 46.34
N LYS A 131 3.67 -12.31 47.36
CA LYS A 131 3.95 -13.02 48.61
C LYS A 131 2.97 -12.53 49.66
N VAL A 132 1.98 -13.36 49.95
CA VAL A 132 1.01 -13.09 51.02
C VAL A 132 1.51 -13.78 52.28
N ASN A 133 1.41 -13.09 53.41
CA ASN A 133 1.74 -13.63 54.73
C ASN A 133 0.82 -14.82 55.08
N GLU A 134 1.25 -15.65 56.04
CA GLU A 134 0.49 -16.83 56.49
C GLU A 134 -0.92 -16.48 57.02
N ASP A 135 -1.08 -15.28 57.57
CA ASP A 135 -2.35 -14.74 58.08
C ASP A 135 -3.32 -14.30 56.96
N LYS A 136 -2.86 -14.29 55.70
CA LYS A 136 -3.59 -13.87 54.51
C LYS A 136 -4.03 -12.40 54.52
N LEU A 137 -3.42 -11.56 55.36
CA LEU A 137 -3.74 -10.14 55.45
C LEU A 137 -2.85 -9.31 54.51
N LEU A 138 -3.45 -8.31 53.86
CA LEU A 138 -2.74 -7.33 53.05
C LEU A 138 -2.23 -6.19 53.94
N GLN A 139 -1.07 -5.64 53.60
CA GLN A 139 -0.50 -4.51 54.32
C GLN A 139 -1.30 -3.22 53.99
N PRO A 140 -1.86 -2.51 54.97
CA PRO A 140 -2.57 -1.26 54.73
C PRO A 140 -1.61 -0.11 54.39
N ILE A 141 -2.11 0.87 53.64
CA ILE A 141 -1.44 2.14 53.37
C ILE A 141 -2.11 3.20 54.24
N GLU A 142 -1.33 3.96 55.02
CA GLU A 142 -1.84 5.07 55.83
C GLU A 142 -2.53 6.13 54.97
N GLU A 143 -3.64 6.72 55.45
CA GLU A 143 -4.47 7.65 54.69
C GLU A 143 -3.70 8.88 54.18
N GLU A 144 -2.73 9.37 54.95
CA GLU A 144 -1.87 10.50 54.58
C GLU A 144 -0.94 10.18 53.39
N LYS A 145 -0.69 8.88 53.14
CA LYS A 145 0.13 8.38 52.03
C LYS A 145 -0.72 8.03 50.80
N ILE A 146 -2.04 8.11 50.90
CA ILE A 146 -2.97 7.96 49.78
C ILE A 146 -3.02 9.31 49.05
N LEU A 147 -2.01 9.47 48.19
CA LEU A 147 -1.80 10.61 47.30
C LEU A 147 -1.91 10.13 45.85
N PHE A 148 -2.55 10.96 45.04
CA PHE A 148 -2.70 10.80 43.60
C PHE A 148 -1.78 11.79 42.88
N ASP A 149 -1.36 11.46 41.66
CA ASP A 149 -0.44 12.29 40.89
C ASP A 149 -1.17 13.36 40.04
N LYS A 150 -2.40 13.06 39.62
CA LYS A 150 -3.19 13.88 38.68
C LYS A 150 -4.62 14.16 39.14
N ILE A 151 -5.23 13.28 39.92
CA ILE A 151 -6.61 13.46 40.39
C ILE A 151 -6.67 14.00 41.82
N ASP A 152 -7.67 14.83 42.12
CA ASP A 152 -7.90 15.38 43.48
C ASP A 152 -9.18 14.85 44.14
N GLY A 153 -9.97 14.03 43.42
CA GLY A 153 -11.30 13.58 43.80
C GLY A 153 -11.45 12.06 43.74
N ASN A 154 -12.67 11.61 43.47
CA ASN A 154 -12.95 10.18 43.35
C ASN A 154 -12.03 9.53 42.31
N GLY A 155 -11.58 8.30 42.61
CA GLY A 155 -10.75 7.56 41.68
C GLY A 155 -9.93 6.45 42.31
N THR A 156 -9.10 5.84 41.47
CA THR A 156 -8.22 4.75 41.87
C THR A 156 -6.84 4.92 41.23
N SER A 157 -5.79 4.59 41.97
CA SER A 157 -4.41 4.58 41.51
C SER A 157 -3.79 3.22 41.81
N ILE A 158 -3.28 2.60 40.75
CA ILE A 158 -2.62 1.30 40.77
C ILE A 158 -1.15 1.53 40.42
N GLU A 159 -0.28 1.44 41.42
CA GLU A 159 1.15 1.71 41.28
C GLU A 159 1.94 0.40 41.33
N MET A 160 2.51 0.01 40.19
CA MET A 160 3.37 -1.17 40.03
C MET A 160 4.82 -0.81 40.35
N ILE A 161 5.31 -1.19 41.53
CA ILE A 161 6.67 -0.87 42.00
C ILE A 161 7.71 -1.81 41.39
N ASN A 162 8.84 -1.27 40.92
CA ASN A 162 9.96 -2.04 40.36
C ASN A 162 9.49 -3.06 39.30
N PRO A 163 8.81 -2.61 38.24
CA PRO A 163 8.24 -3.51 37.25
C PRO A 163 9.34 -4.31 36.54
N GLN A 164 9.14 -5.62 36.40
CA GLN A 164 10.05 -6.54 35.72
C GLN A 164 10.19 -6.22 34.22
N TYR A 165 9.14 -5.63 33.64
CA TYR A 165 9.12 -5.15 32.26
C TYR A 165 9.01 -3.62 32.25
N LYS A 166 9.75 -2.96 31.37
CA LYS A 166 9.67 -1.51 31.19
C LYS A 166 8.82 -1.16 29.98
N LEU A 167 8.17 0.00 30.03
CA LEU A 167 7.55 0.59 28.84
C LEU A 167 8.62 1.02 27.84
N HIS A 168 8.25 1.10 26.55
CA HIS A 168 9.16 1.55 25.50
C HIS A 168 9.82 2.87 25.87
N SER A 169 11.09 3.03 25.51
CA SER A 169 11.93 4.22 25.73
C SER A 169 11.36 5.56 25.20
N THR A 170 10.31 5.56 24.37
CA THR A 170 9.72 6.79 23.81
C THR A 170 8.21 6.84 24.05
N ILE A 171 7.71 8.01 24.47
CA ILE A 171 6.28 8.21 24.75
C ILE A 171 5.40 7.98 23.53
N LYS A 172 5.90 8.33 22.33
CA LYS A 172 5.22 8.08 21.04
C LYS A 172 5.05 6.59 20.75
N ALA A 173 6.02 5.74 21.10
CA ALA A 173 5.88 4.31 20.93
C ALA A 173 4.88 3.71 21.93
N ILE A 174 4.89 4.19 23.19
CA ILE A 174 3.87 3.82 24.18
C ILE A 174 2.48 4.20 23.65
N LYS A 175 2.29 5.43 23.17
CA LYS A 175 1.06 5.90 22.53
C LYS A 175 0.61 4.96 21.42
N ARG A 176 1.50 4.64 20.47
CA ARG A 176 1.20 3.72 19.37
C ARG A 176 0.83 2.32 19.83
N ASN A 177 1.50 1.77 20.85
CA ASN A 177 1.19 0.43 21.36
C ASN A 177 -0.13 0.39 22.15
N LEU A 178 -0.46 1.46 22.89
CA LEU A 178 -1.75 1.57 23.58
C LEU A 178 -2.92 1.81 22.62
N LEU A 179 -2.73 2.69 21.62
CA LEU A 179 -3.67 2.90 20.52
C LEU A 179 -4.10 1.55 19.91
N LYS A 180 -3.12 0.70 19.58
CA LYS A 180 -3.35 -0.64 19.00
C LYS A 180 -4.27 -1.54 19.85
N ILE A 181 -4.36 -1.32 21.16
CA ILE A 181 -5.19 -2.13 22.08
C ILE A 181 -6.55 -1.48 22.37
N PHE A 182 -6.63 -0.16 22.33
CA PHE A 182 -7.79 0.62 22.77
C PHE A 182 -8.42 1.43 21.66
N PRO A 183 -9.47 0.89 21.01
CA PRO A 183 -10.22 1.66 20.02
C PRO A 183 -11.35 2.49 20.63
N MET A 184 -11.69 2.28 21.90
CA MET A 184 -12.81 2.94 22.61
C MET A 184 -12.48 4.30 23.17
N VAL A 185 -11.33 4.85 22.81
CA VAL A 185 -10.99 6.19 23.24
C VAL A 185 -11.86 7.20 22.50
N SER A 186 -12.54 8.02 23.27
CA SER A 186 -13.40 9.10 22.81
C SER A 186 -13.18 10.34 23.68
N ASP A 187 -13.85 11.43 23.35
CA ASP A 187 -13.86 12.63 24.18
C ASP A 187 -14.50 12.37 25.58
N GLU A 188 -15.20 11.25 25.76
CA GLU A 188 -15.80 10.82 27.04
C GLU A 188 -14.93 9.82 27.81
N PHE A 189 -13.83 9.33 27.23
CA PHE A 189 -12.86 8.43 27.86
C PHE A 189 -11.47 8.62 27.23
N THR A 190 -10.67 9.47 27.84
CA THR A 190 -9.34 9.91 27.34
C THR A 190 -8.21 9.21 28.09
N ILE A 191 -7.17 8.81 27.36
CA ILE A 191 -5.97 8.21 27.93
C ILE A 191 -4.80 9.19 27.82
N HIS A 192 -4.23 9.55 28.97
CA HIS A 192 -3.05 10.39 29.09
C HIS A 192 -1.83 9.51 29.35
N ILE A 193 -0.75 9.74 28.62
CA ILE A 193 0.52 9.04 28.80
C ILE A 193 1.53 10.08 29.24
N ILE A 194 2.19 9.85 30.37
CA ILE A 194 3.07 10.83 30.99
C ILE A 194 4.42 10.20 31.30
N ARG A 195 5.50 10.89 30.94
CA ARG A 195 6.87 10.53 31.33
C ARG A 195 7.66 11.79 31.61
N GLY A 196 8.00 12.02 32.88
CA GLY A 196 8.61 13.29 33.30
C GLY A 196 7.66 14.45 32.98
N ASP A 197 8.14 15.42 32.21
CA ASP A 197 7.36 16.59 31.78
C ASP A 197 6.64 16.37 30.44
N ASP A 198 6.91 15.26 29.74
CA ASP A 198 6.28 14.96 28.46
C ASP A 198 4.92 14.29 28.66
N GLU A 199 3.91 14.74 27.91
CA GLU A 199 2.57 14.19 27.89
C GLU A 199 2.10 13.95 26.44
N GLU A 200 1.52 12.77 26.20
CA GLU A 200 0.81 12.43 24.97
C GLU A 200 -0.61 12.01 25.31
N ILE A 201 -1.57 12.49 24.53
CA ILE A 201 -2.99 12.22 24.74
C ILE A 201 -3.49 11.34 23.60
N ILE A 202 -4.26 10.31 23.97
CA ILE A 202 -5.07 9.54 23.05
C ILE A 202 -6.51 9.95 23.33
N SER A 203 -7.18 10.56 22.35
CA SER A 203 -8.61 10.93 22.41
C SER A 203 -9.45 10.28 21.29
N SER A 204 -8.82 9.75 20.23
CA SER A 204 -9.54 8.98 19.22
C SER A 204 -8.60 8.07 18.40
N PHE A 205 -8.79 6.76 18.54
CA PHE A 205 -7.99 5.76 17.82
C PHE A 205 -8.23 5.78 16.31
N ASP A 206 -9.50 5.66 15.94
CA ASP A 206 -9.94 5.52 14.56
C ASP A 206 -9.49 6.72 13.70
N LYS A 207 -9.58 7.94 14.22
CA LYS A 207 -9.20 9.16 13.47
C LYS A 207 -7.72 9.21 13.13
N GLU A 208 -6.85 8.86 14.09
CA GLU A 208 -5.39 8.87 13.89
C GLU A 208 -4.96 7.77 12.93
N MET A 209 -5.49 6.56 13.10
CA MET A 209 -5.15 5.39 12.30
C MET A 209 -5.55 5.54 10.83
N ILE A 210 -6.78 5.99 10.56
CA ILE A 210 -7.31 6.06 9.20
C ILE A 210 -6.56 7.08 8.33
N GLY A 211 -6.03 8.16 8.94
CA GLY A 211 -5.23 9.17 8.25
C GLY A 211 -3.90 8.66 7.69
N GLU A 212 -3.42 7.49 8.14
CA GLU A 212 -2.16 6.89 7.70
C GLU A 212 -2.33 5.80 6.62
N LEU A 213 -3.57 5.55 6.20
CA LEU A 213 -3.91 4.47 5.27
C LEU A 213 -3.86 4.92 3.82
N SER A 214 -3.38 4.03 2.95
CA SER A 214 -3.49 4.14 1.50
C SER A 214 -4.80 3.60 0.95
N THR A 215 -5.44 2.69 1.68
CA THR A 215 -6.71 2.05 1.29
C THR A 215 -7.58 1.79 2.52
N LEU A 216 -8.90 1.81 2.34
CA LEU A 216 -9.88 1.59 3.40
C LEU A 216 -11.10 0.83 2.87
N ILE A 217 -11.51 -0.22 3.59
CA ILE A 217 -12.81 -0.84 3.48
C ILE A 217 -13.51 -0.67 4.82
N THR A 218 -14.68 -0.03 4.84
CA THR A 218 -15.56 -0.03 6.01
C THR A 218 -16.65 -1.09 5.86
N VAL A 219 -17.04 -1.72 6.96
CA VAL A 219 -18.02 -2.81 7.01
C VAL A 219 -19.09 -2.45 8.04
N GLY A 220 -20.29 -2.17 7.55
CA GLY A 220 -21.44 -1.71 8.33
C GLY A 220 -21.49 -0.20 8.52
N GLU A 221 -22.70 0.36 8.50
CA GLU A 221 -22.95 1.81 8.55
C GLU A 221 -22.32 2.53 9.75
N LYS A 222 -22.14 1.84 10.89
CA LYS A 222 -21.49 2.39 12.09
C LYS A 222 -20.08 2.90 11.82
N PHE A 223 -19.36 2.35 10.84
CA PHE A 223 -17.95 2.69 10.57
C PHE A 223 -17.76 3.60 9.36
N LYS A 224 -18.86 4.03 8.72
CA LYS A 224 -18.81 4.88 7.53
C LYS A 224 -18.27 6.29 7.81
N TYR A 225 -18.43 6.77 9.04
CA TYR A 225 -17.87 8.06 9.49
C TYR A 225 -16.33 8.12 9.37
N LEU A 226 -15.65 6.97 9.29
CA LEU A 226 -14.20 6.90 9.12
C LEU A 226 -13.73 7.46 7.78
N ASN A 227 -14.62 7.51 6.79
CA ASN A 227 -14.33 8.06 5.47
C ASN A 227 -13.86 9.52 5.53
N ASP A 228 -14.37 10.29 6.49
CA ASP A 228 -14.03 11.72 6.65
C ASP A 228 -12.56 11.91 7.08
N TYR A 229 -11.94 10.88 7.64
CA TYR A 229 -10.56 10.89 8.10
C TYR A 229 -9.60 10.24 7.09
N PHE A 230 -10.14 9.57 6.07
CA PHE A 230 -9.33 8.92 5.04
C PHE A 230 -8.75 9.98 4.08
N LYS A 231 -7.42 10.03 4.01
CA LYS A 231 -6.68 11.00 3.18
C LYS A 231 -5.84 10.27 2.16
N THR A 232 -6.01 10.61 0.89
CA THR A 232 -5.20 10.06 -0.21
C THR A 232 -4.70 11.18 -1.12
N SER A 233 -3.48 11.02 -1.63
CA SER A 233 -2.92 11.90 -2.67
C SER A 233 -3.61 11.72 -4.02
N TYR A 234 -4.37 10.64 -4.21
CA TYR A 234 -5.07 10.30 -5.45
C TYR A 234 -6.57 10.57 -5.35
N SER A 235 -6.95 11.84 -5.12
CA SER A 235 -8.36 12.24 -4.90
C SER A 235 -9.30 11.80 -6.02
N ASN A 236 -8.82 11.78 -7.27
CA ASN A 236 -9.61 11.37 -8.44
C ASN A 236 -9.91 9.87 -8.49
N ASN A 237 -9.20 9.05 -7.70
CA ASN A 237 -9.34 7.60 -7.64
C ASN A 237 -9.82 7.13 -6.27
N ILE A 238 -10.47 8.01 -5.49
CA ILE A 238 -10.92 7.67 -4.13
C ILE A 238 -11.87 6.47 -4.12
N SER A 239 -12.72 6.30 -5.14
CA SER A 239 -13.63 5.17 -5.30
C SER A 239 -12.92 3.82 -5.51
N GLU A 240 -11.64 3.82 -5.88
CA GLU A 240 -10.83 2.61 -6.01
C GLU A 240 -10.06 2.27 -4.74
N LEU A 241 -9.93 3.24 -3.84
CA LEU A 241 -9.10 3.18 -2.62
C LEU A 241 -9.93 3.18 -1.33
N LEU A 242 -11.20 3.56 -1.42
CA LEU A 242 -12.17 3.56 -0.35
C LEU A 242 -13.43 2.82 -0.79
N ASP A 243 -13.81 1.80 -0.03
CA ASP A 243 -15.00 0.97 -0.28
C ASP A 243 -15.86 0.87 1.00
N ASN A 244 -17.18 1.04 0.85
CA ASN A 244 -18.13 0.97 1.95
C ASN A 244 -19.04 -0.22 1.74
N ARG A 245 -19.05 -1.15 2.70
CA ARG A 245 -19.83 -2.38 2.63
C ARG A 245 -20.87 -2.44 3.72
N GLU A 246 -21.94 -3.18 3.48
CA GLU A 246 -22.86 -3.56 4.54
C GLU A 246 -22.18 -4.52 5.53
N SER A 247 -22.76 -4.63 6.73
CA SER A 247 -22.33 -5.62 7.73
C SER A 247 -22.47 -7.04 7.17
N ILE A 248 -21.46 -7.89 7.38
CA ILE A 248 -21.52 -9.29 6.96
C ILE A 248 -22.37 -10.05 7.98
N LYS A 249 -23.46 -10.69 7.54
CA LYS A 249 -24.39 -11.43 8.40
C LYS A 249 -24.38 -12.92 8.04
N ILE A 250 -24.12 -13.77 9.03
CA ILE A 250 -24.01 -15.23 8.87
C ILE A 250 -24.97 -15.90 9.86
N PRO A 251 -25.98 -16.65 9.41
CA PRO A 251 -26.82 -17.42 10.31
C PRO A 251 -26.03 -18.58 10.93
N LEU A 252 -26.19 -18.80 12.24
CA LEU A 252 -25.54 -19.85 13.02
C LEU A 252 -26.54 -20.49 13.98
N SER A 253 -26.60 -21.82 13.95
CA SER A 253 -27.33 -22.60 14.93
C SER A 253 -26.38 -23.04 16.06
N LEU A 254 -26.64 -22.60 17.29
CA LEU A 254 -25.76 -22.81 18.45
C LEU A 254 -26.54 -23.29 19.67
N PHE A 255 -25.88 -24.08 20.52
CA PHE A 255 -26.38 -24.37 21.87
C PHE A 255 -26.08 -23.21 22.81
N ASN A 256 -27.08 -22.76 23.54
CA ASN A 256 -26.91 -21.79 24.62
C ASN A 256 -26.38 -22.46 25.91
N ARG A 257 -26.16 -21.67 26.96
CA ARG A 257 -25.67 -22.18 28.26
C ARG A 257 -26.63 -23.14 28.96
N GLU A 258 -27.91 -23.07 28.63
CA GLU A 258 -28.96 -23.95 29.17
C GLU A 258 -29.08 -25.25 28.36
N GLY A 259 -28.30 -25.39 27.28
CA GLY A 259 -28.34 -26.56 26.39
C GLY A 259 -29.46 -26.48 25.34
N GLU A 260 -30.11 -25.34 25.16
CA GLU A 260 -31.13 -25.13 24.14
C GLU A 260 -30.49 -24.79 22.79
N PHE A 261 -31.01 -25.39 21.71
CA PHE A 261 -30.56 -25.11 20.35
C PHE A 261 -31.35 -23.95 19.74
N LYS A 262 -30.67 -22.85 19.40
CA LYS A 262 -31.29 -21.63 18.86
C LYS A 262 -30.50 -21.09 17.66
N GLU A 263 -31.20 -20.36 16.81
CA GLU A 263 -30.62 -19.63 15.68
C GLU A 263 -30.14 -18.25 16.14
N TYR A 264 -28.92 -17.90 15.72
CA TYR A 264 -28.27 -16.62 15.96
C TYR A 264 -27.73 -16.06 14.66
N THR A 265 -27.65 -14.73 14.55
CA THR A 265 -26.96 -14.08 13.43
C THR A 265 -25.60 -13.58 13.91
N LEU A 266 -24.54 -14.16 13.38
CA LEU A 266 -23.19 -13.61 13.52
C LEU A 266 -23.04 -12.43 12.57
N GLU A 267 -22.86 -11.25 13.14
CA GLU A 267 -22.71 -10.01 12.41
C GLU A 267 -21.27 -9.50 12.57
N ILE A 268 -20.57 -9.28 11.44
CA ILE A 268 -19.22 -8.70 11.40
C ILE A 268 -19.33 -7.26 10.90
N LYS A 269 -18.81 -6.33 11.68
CA LYS A 269 -18.68 -4.90 11.35
C LYS A 269 -17.24 -4.46 11.57
N GLY A 270 -16.88 -3.26 11.14
CA GLY A 270 -15.57 -2.66 11.43
C GLY A 270 -14.94 -2.05 10.21
N TRP A 271 -13.62 -2.13 10.12
CA TRP A 271 -12.85 -1.62 8.99
C TRP A 271 -11.55 -2.40 8.80
N ILE A 272 -11.05 -2.39 7.57
CA ILE A 272 -9.74 -2.93 7.21
C ILE A 272 -9.08 -2.01 6.20
N GLY A 273 -7.76 -1.86 6.29
CA GLY A 273 -7.00 -0.94 5.47
C GLY A 273 -5.57 -1.40 5.22
N THR A 274 -4.85 -0.64 4.41
CA THR A 274 -3.40 -0.81 4.28
C THR A 274 -2.67 0.49 4.50
N TYR A 275 -1.52 0.48 5.17
CA TYR A 275 -0.71 1.68 5.39
C TYR A 275 -0.06 2.19 4.11
N ILE A 276 0.11 3.50 4.03
CA ILE A 276 0.96 4.15 3.02
C ILE A 276 2.40 3.62 3.11
N THR A 277 2.94 3.50 4.33
CA THR A 277 4.30 3.03 4.61
C THR A 277 4.41 2.38 5.98
N THR A 278 5.25 1.34 6.07
CA THR A 278 5.57 0.63 7.32
C THR A 278 6.97 0.96 7.85
N ARG A 279 7.73 1.83 7.16
CA ARG A 279 9.09 2.21 7.57
C ARG A 279 9.09 2.92 8.93
N GLY A 280 10.01 2.51 9.80
CA GLY A 280 10.24 3.14 11.11
C GLY A 280 9.20 2.80 12.18
N ARG A 281 8.30 1.85 11.92
CA ARG A 281 7.20 1.54 12.84
C ARG A 281 7.58 0.48 13.89
N LYS A 282 8.37 -0.56 13.58
CA LYS A 282 8.85 -1.53 14.59
C LYS A 282 10.30 -1.26 14.96
N VAL A 283 10.56 -0.85 16.20
CA VAL A 283 11.90 -0.49 16.69
C VAL A 283 12.37 -1.46 17.77
N GLU A 284 11.49 -1.85 18.68
CA GLU A 284 11.80 -2.76 19.79
C GLU A 284 11.08 -4.12 19.65
N ILE A 285 11.60 -5.18 20.30
CA ILE A 285 11.00 -6.53 20.29
C ILE A 285 9.65 -6.55 21.02
N THR A 286 9.49 -5.69 22.01
CA THR A 286 8.29 -5.50 22.84
C THR A 286 7.15 -4.78 22.12
N ASP A 287 7.42 -4.17 20.96
CA ASP A 287 6.40 -3.51 20.15
C ASP A 287 5.43 -4.52 19.55
N PHE A 288 4.14 -4.16 19.56
CA PHE A 288 3.16 -4.91 18.80
C PHE A 288 3.49 -4.88 17.31
N PRO A 289 3.27 -5.98 16.58
CA PRO A 289 3.25 -5.96 15.12
C PRO A 289 2.47 -4.76 14.59
N ASP A 290 3.03 -4.07 13.59
CA ASP A 290 2.33 -2.94 12.98
C ASP A 290 1.21 -3.41 12.05
N ASN A 291 1.37 -4.59 11.45
CA ASN A 291 0.31 -5.25 10.72
C ASN A 291 -0.50 -6.18 11.61
N PHE A 292 -1.78 -5.90 11.72
CA PHE A 292 -2.70 -6.69 12.53
C PHE A 292 -4.13 -6.60 12.04
N ILE A 293 -4.92 -7.64 12.24
CA ILE A 293 -6.38 -7.53 12.21
C ILE A 293 -6.87 -7.89 13.61
N SER A 294 -7.48 -6.94 14.28
CA SER A 294 -7.95 -7.09 15.65
C SER A 294 -9.43 -7.48 15.68
N LEU A 295 -9.81 -8.31 16.65
CA LEU A 295 -11.18 -8.71 16.90
C LEU A 295 -11.68 -8.13 18.22
N PHE A 296 -12.81 -7.45 18.12
CA PHE A 296 -13.53 -6.82 19.21
C PHE A 296 -14.91 -7.43 19.37
N ALA A 297 -15.41 -7.45 20.59
CA ALA A 297 -16.77 -7.85 20.91
C ALA A 297 -17.27 -6.99 22.08
N ASN A 298 -18.45 -6.37 21.95
CA ASN A 298 -18.93 -5.37 22.89
C ASN A 298 -17.85 -4.33 23.21
N ASN A 299 -17.20 -3.79 22.17
CA ASN A 299 -16.18 -2.75 22.29
C ASN A 299 -14.90 -3.15 23.05
N LYS A 300 -14.76 -4.45 23.39
CA LYS A 300 -13.63 -5.00 24.11
C LYS A 300 -12.74 -5.82 23.18
N MET A 301 -11.42 -5.64 23.27
CA MET A 301 -10.47 -6.48 22.54
C MET A 301 -10.53 -7.91 23.07
N GLY A 302 -10.79 -8.88 22.19
CA GLY A 302 -10.60 -10.28 22.54
C GLY A 302 -9.37 -10.90 21.88
N GLU A 303 -9.01 -10.45 20.66
CA GLU A 303 -7.78 -10.89 19.99
C GLU A 303 -7.12 -9.72 19.27
N PHE A 304 -5.83 -9.50 19.55
CA PHE A 304 -5.08 -8.40 18.95
C PHE A 304 -4.82 -8.62 17.45
N ASN A 305 -4.43 -9.84 17.04
CA ASN A 305 -4.00 -10.08 15.67
C ASN A 305 -4.36 -11.47 15.15
N ILE A 306 -5.35 -11.53 14.26
CA ILE A 306 -5.74 -12.75 13.54
C ILE A 306 -4.99 -12.96 12.21
N LEU A 307 -4.15 -12.01 11.75
CA LEU A 307 -3.41 -12.17 10.50
C LEU A 307 -2.61 -13.48 10.42
N PRO A 308 -1.93 -13.96 11.48
CA PRO A 308 -1.26 -15.25 11.44
C PRO A 308 -2.19 -16.44 11.14
N ALA A 309 -3.48 -16.33 11.49
CA ALA A 309 -4.47 -17.36 11.25
C ALA A 309 -5.15 -17.23 9.89
N VAL A 310 -5.22 -16.03 9.31
CA VAL A 310 -5.93 -15.79 8.03
C VAL A 310 -5.02 -15.55 6.83
N GLY A 311 -3.78 -15.12 7.05
CA GLY A 311 -2.82 -14.75 6.01
C GLY A 311 -2.24 -15.96 5.26
N GLN A 312 -1.82 -15.70 4.03
CA GLN A 312 -1.19 -16.68 3.14
C GLN A 312 0.11 -16.13 2.50
N ASN A 313 0.17 -14.82 2.24
CA ASN A 313 1.21 -14.12 1.49
C ASN A 313 1.90 -13.05 2.33
N LYS A 314 3.00 -13.43 2.99
CA LYS A 314 3.67 -12.61 4.02
C LYS A 314 4.16 -11.23 3.58
N LEU A 315 4.38 -10.97 2.28
CA LEU A 315 5.08 -9.77 1.82
C LEU A 315 4.17 -8.53 1.66
N ASN A 316 2.95 -8.70 1.15
CA ASN A 316 1.99 -7.58 1.01
C ASN A 316 1.14 -7.39 2.28
N GLU A 317 1.01 -8.45 3.09
CA GLU A 317 0.29 -8.42 4.37
C GLU A 317 0.98 -7.56 5.45
N VAL A 318 2.25 -7.18 5.25
CA VAL A 318 2.97 -6.28 6.19
C VAL A 318 2.37 -4.89 6.31
N PHE A 319 1.50 -4.51 5.38
CA PHE A 319 0.82 -3.22 5.39
C PHE A 319 -0.60 -3.29 5.93
N VAL A 320 -1.15 -4.49 6.12
CA VAL A 320 -2.56 -4.68 6.47
C VAL A 320 -2.78 -4.32 7.92
N VAL A 321 -3.78 -3.48 8.16
CA VAL A 321 -4.28 -3.17 9.49
C VAL A 321 -5.79 -3.17 9.49
N GLY A 322 -6.43 -3.66 10.54
CA GLY A 322 -7.87 -3.67 10.62
C GLY A 322 -8.41 -3.92 12.01
N GLN A 323 -9.68 -3.59 12.17
CA GLN A 323 -10.43 -3.77 13.38
C GLN A 323 -11.84 -4.23 13.05
N LEU A 324 -12.19 -5.42 13.51
CA LEU A 324 -13.51 -6.02 13.28
C LEU A 324 -14.24 -6.24 14.61
N HIS A 325 -15.54 -6.03 14.59
CA HIS A 325 -16.45 -6.11 15.73
C HIS A 325 -17.47 -7.23 15.52
N VAL A 326 -17.55 -8.13 16.48
CA VAL A 326 -18.41 -9.32 16.48
C VAL A 326 -19.01 -9.52 17.87
N ASP A 327 -20.07 -8.77 18.17
CA ASP A 327 -20.68 -8.73 19.52
C ASP A 327 -21.23 -10.09 19.99
N LEU A 328 -21.54 -11.00 19.05
CA LEU A 328 -22.02 -12.36 19.36
C LEU A 328 -21.01 -13.18 20.19
N PHE A 329 -19.71 -12.85 20.13
CA PHE A 329 -18.68 -13.53 20.91
C PHE A 329 -18.85 -13.32 22.43
N GLU A 330 -19.43 -12.19 22.82
CA GLU A 330 -19.62 -11.80 24.23
C GLU A 330 -21.08 -11.91 24.68
N LEU A 331 -21.97 -12.50 23.87
CA LEU A 331 -23.37 -12.69 24.24
C LEU A 331 -23.49 -13.58 25.49
N THR A 332 -24.15 -13.05 26.53
CA THR A 332 -24.24 -13.71 27.85
C THR A 332 -24.98 -15.05 27.81
N GLU A 333 -25.92 -15.22 26.88
CA GLU A 333 -26.66 -16.48 26.68
C GLU A 333 -25.76 -17.63 26.18
N LEU A 334 -24.66 -17.31 25.49
CA LEU A 334 -23.77 -18.28 24.87
C LEU A 334 -22.59 -18.68 25.77
N PRO A 335 -22.02 -19.88 25.58
CA PRO A 335 -20.79 -20.28 26.25
C PRO A 335 -19.63 -19.29 26.00
N ASP A 336 -18.84 -19.03 27.03
CA ASP A 336 -17.67 -18.15 26.91
C ASP A 336 -16.57 -18.82 26.07
N MET A 337 -16.12 -18.09 25.05
CA MET A 337 -15.08 -18.51 24.11
C MET A 337 -13.78 -17.74 24.29
N ALA A 338 -13.77 -16.64 25.05
CA ALA A 338 -12.56 -15.88 25.30
C ALA A 338 -11.57 -16.67 26.17
N LEU A 339 -10.30 -16.69 25.77
CA LEU A 339 -9.23 -17.32 26.57
C LEU A 339 -8.99 -16.54 27.87
N SER A 340 -8.48 -17.20 28.91
CA SER A 340 -8.27 -16.57 30.22
C SER A 340 -7.16 -15.53 30.24
N ASN A 341 -6.15 -15.69 29.38
CA ASN A 341 -5.08 -14.70 29.14
C ASN A 341 -5.54 -13.53 28.24
N ARG A 342 -6.78 -13.56 27.73
CA ARG A 342 -7.37 -12.54 26.84
C ARG A 342 -6.53 -12.25 25.58
N GLN A 343 -5.82 -13.27 25.09
CA GLN A 343 -5.04 -13.21 23.84
C GLN A 343 -5.67 -14.11 22.78
N GLY A 344 -6.99 -14.03 22.61
CA GLY A 344 -7.70 -14.79 21.58
C GLY A 344 -8.92 -15.55 22.07
N TYR A 345 -9.44 -16.34 21.14
CA TYR A 345 -10.63 -17.16 21.32
C TYR A 345 -10.31 -18.65 21.14
N LYS A 346 -11.22 -19.51 21.62
CA LYS A 346 -11.16 -20.95 21.37
C LYS A 346 -11.18 -21.25 19.87
N SER A 347 -10.16 -21.94 19.37
CA SER A 347 -9.95 -22.20 17.94
C SER A 347 -11.00 -23.15 17.32
N ASP A 348 -11.64 -23.96 18.15
CA ASP A 348 -12.70 -24.91 17.77
C ASP A 348 -14.11 -24.29 17.81
N ASP A 349 -14.26 -23.04 18.28
CA ASP A 349 -15.56 -22.37 18.30
C ASP A 349 -16.00 -21.97 16.88
N VAL A 350 -17.19 -22.43 16.48
CA VAL A 350 -17.76 -22.20 15.14
C VAL A 350 -17.88 -20.71 14.83
N ARG A 351 -18.20 -19.87 15.82
CA ARG A 351 -18.32 -18.42 15.64
C ARG A 351 -16.97 -17.83 15.21
N TYR A 352 -15.89 -18.24 15.85
CA TYR A 352 -14.54 -17.79 15.54
C TYR A 352 -14.10 -18.24 14.15
N GLN A 353 -14.29 -19.53 13.84
CA GLN A 353 -13.94 -20.10 12.54
C GLN A 353 -14.62 -19.38 11.37
N LYS A 354 -15.90 -19.03 11.54
CA LYS A 354 -16.66 -18.30 10.51
C LYS A 354 -16.14 -16.89 10.28
N VAL A 355 -15.69 -16.19 11.34
CA VAL A 355 -15.03 -14.89 11.20
C VAL A 355 -13.71 -15.04 10.45
N LEU A 356 -12.87 -16.00 10.82
CA LEU A 356 -11.60 -16.25 10.12
C LEU A 356 -11.81 -16.58 8.65
N GLU A 357 -12.82 -17.38 8.32
CA GLU A 357 -13.21 -17.72 6.95
C GLU A 357 -13.56 -16.48 6.13
N GLN A 358 -14.40 -15.59 6.65
CA GLN A 358 -14.78 -14.35 5.96
C GLN A 358 -13.60 -13.40 5.77
N VAL A 359 -12.74 -13.26 6.78
CA VAL A 359 -11.56 -12.40 6.66
C VAL A 359 -10.59 -12.96 5.63
N ARG A 360 -10.30 -14.27 5.70
CA ARG A 360 -9.37 -14.95 4.79
C ARG A 360 -9.83 -14.92 3.34
N ASN A 361 -11.11 -15.17 3.08
CA ASN A 361 -11.60 -15.40 1.73
C ASN A 361 -12.14 -14.13 1.05
N VAL A 362 -12.48 -13.09 1.82
CA VAL A 362 -13.14 -11.89 1.29
C VAL A 362 -12.37 -10.62 1.64
N LEU A 363 -12.31 -10.24 2.93
CA LEU A 363 -11.79 -8.92 3.32
C LEU A 363 -10.30 -8.77 3.05
N LEU A 364 -9.49 -9.78 3.38
CA LEU A 364 -8.04 -9.72 3.20
C LEU A 364 -7.62 -9.70 1.71
N PRO A 365 -8.14 -10.57 0.83
CA PRO A 365 -7.85 -10.49 -0.61
C PRO A 365 -8.27 -9.16 -1.24
N ASP A 366 -9.43 -8.64 -0.86
CA ASP A 366 -9.96 -7.40 -1.45
C ASP A 366 -9.12 -6.18 -1.07
N ILE A 367 -8.73 -6.04 0.20
CA ILE A 367 -7.90 -4.90 0.61
C ILE A 367 -6.51 -4.95 -0.01
N LEU A 368 -5.95 -6.16 -0.20
CA LEU A 368 -4.67 -6.35 -0.88
C LEU A 368 -4.77 -5.97 -2.37
N LYS A 369 -5.88 -6.31 -3.04
CA LYS A 369 -6.13 -5.88 -4.42
C LYS A 369 -6.25 -4.35 -4.54
N MET A 370 -6.93 -3.70 -3.58
CA MET A 370 -6.98 -2.22 -3.54
C MET A 370 -5.60 -1.62 -3.34
N ARG A 371 -4.76 -2.25 -2.51
CA ARG A 371 -3.37 -1.82 -2.30
C ARG A 371 -2.56 -1.90 -3.59
N ASP A 372 -2.71 -2.97 -4.36
CA ASP A 372 -2.00 -3.10 -5.64
C ASP A 372 -2.36 -1.97 -6.61
N LYS A 373 -3.63 -1.51 -6.60
CA LYS A 373 -4.06 -0.33 -7.35
C LYS A 373 -3.37 0.94 -6.84
N PHE A 374 -3.32 1.17 -5.53
CA PHE A 374 -2.60 2.31 -4.95
C PHE A 374 -1.13 2.35 -5.39
N VAL A 375 -0.45 1.20 -5.37
CA VAL A 375 0.94 1.08 -5.81
C VAL A 375 1.09 1.37 -7.30
N ALA A 376 0.14 0.91 -8.13
CA ALA A 376 0.13 1.19 -9.57
C ALA A 376 -0.05 2.70 -9.85
N LEU A 377 -0.97 3.38 -9.15
CA LEU A 377 -1.17 4.82 -9.27
C LEU A 377 0.13 5.60 -8.99
N GLY A 378 0.86 5.21 -7.93
CA GLY A 378 2.13 5.85 -7.59
C GLY A 378 3.27 5.58 -8.57
N LYS A 379 3.26 4.45 -9.28
CA LYS A 379 4.21 4.20 -10.38
C LYS A 379 3.91 5.09 -11.59
N ASN A 380 2.64 5.14 -11.99
CA ASN A 380 2.18 5.95 -13.12
C ASN A 380 2.46 7.44 -12.91
N GLU A 381 2.24 7.96 -11.70
CA GLU A 381 2.52 9.36 -11.38
C GLU A 381 4.03 9.67 -11.45
N LYS A 382 4.89 8.78 -10.92
CA LYS A 382 6.34 8.95 -11.00
C LYS A 382 6.85 8.91 -12.43
N GLU A 383 6.30 8.03 -13.26
CA GLU A 383 6.62 7.97 -14.69
C GLU A 383 6.19 9.25 -15.41
N LYS A 384 5.00 9.76 -15.11
CA LYS A 384 4.51 11.05 -15.65
C LYS A 384 5.41 12.21 -15.23
N GLN A 385 5.76 12.31 -13.95
CA GLN A 385 6.68 13.35 -13.45
C GLN A 385 8.07 13.25 -14.08
N LYS A 386 8.58 12.04 -14.30
CA LYS A 386 9.86 11.81 -14.99
C LYS A 386 9.79 12.31 -16.44
N LEU A 387 8.69 12.03 -17.15
CA LEU A 387 8.48 12.49 -18.52
C LEU A 387 8.30 14.00 -18.62
N GLU A 388 7.54 14.62 -17.70
CA GLU A 388 7.37 16.07 -17.63
C GLU A 388 8.69 16.78 -17.34
N LYS A 389 9.47 16.26 -16.39
CA LYS A 389 10.81 16.77 -16.10
C LYS A 389 11.74 16.68 -17.31
N GLN A 390 11.71 15.56 -18.04
CA GLN A 390 12.48 15.42 -19.29
C GLN A 390 12.08 16.48 -20.33
N LYS A 391 10.78 16.75 -20.50
CA LYS A 391 10.29 17.80 -21.41
C LYS A 391 10.73 19.20 -20.96
N GLU A 392 10.70 19.49 -19.66
CA GLU A 392 11.19 20.77 -19.14
C GLU A 392 12.69 20.94 -19.33
N ASP A 393 13.47 19.90 -19.06
CA ASP A 393 14.92 19.91 -19.22
C ASP A 393 15.29 20.07 -20.71
N GLU A 394 14.55 19.44 -21.63
CA GLU A 394 14.68 19.64 -23.08
C GLU A 394 14.38 21.09 -23.48
N LYS A 395 13.29 21.68 -22.95
CA LYS A 395 12.92 23.07 -23.23
C LYS A 395 13.97 24.07 -22.70
N LYS A 396 14.53 23.81 -21.51
CA LYS A 396 15.61 24.62 -20.92
C LYS A 396 16.90 24.51 -21.73
N LEU A 397 17.26 23.29 -22.16
CA LEU A 397 18.41 23.06 -23.02
C LEU A 397 18.24 23.80 -24.35
N ARG A 398 17.08 23.69 -24.99
CA ARG A 398 16.75 24.40 -26.24
C ARG A 398 16.93 25.92 -26.09
N THR A 399 16.32 26.50 -25.06
CA THR A 399 16.42 27.95 -24.81
C THR A 399 17.87 28.38 -24.58
N SER A 400 18.67 27.55 -23.89
CA SER A 400 20.08 27.84 -23.65
C SER A 400 20.92 27.77 -24.92
N VAL A 401 20.66 26.78 -25.79
CA VAL A 401 21.32 26.64 -27.10
C VAL A 401 20.97 27.80 -28.02
N ASP A 402 19.70 28.18 -28.11
CA ASP A 402 19.25 29.30 -28.95
C ASP A 402 19.87 30.64 -28.48
N ASN A 403 19.91 30.86 -27.15
CA ASN A 403 20.59 32.01 -26.58
C ASN A 403 22.10 32.01 -26.85
N PHE A 404 22.75 30.85 -26.76
CA PHE A 404 24.17 30.71 -27.08
C PHE A 404 24.45 31.03 -28.55
N LYS A 405 23.65 30.51 -29.48
CA LYS A 405 23.74 30.80 -30.91
C LYS A 405 23.62 32.29 -31.19
N LYS A 406 22.52 32.91 -30.71
CA LYS A 406 22.24 34.33 -30.93
C LYS A 406 23.32 35.25 -30.35
N LYS A 407 23.82 34.93 -29.15
CA LYS A 407 24.88 35.72 -28.50
C LYS A 407 26.22 35.56 -29.22
N SER A 408 26.51 34.36 -29.72
CA SER A 408 27.74 34.06 -30.45
C SER A 408 27.75 34.71 -31.84
N SER A 409 26.66 34.58 -32.61
CA SER A 409 26.51 35.22 -33.93
C SER A 409 26.64 36.74 -33.82
N THR A 410 25.95 37.35 -32.85
CA THR A 410 26.02 38.80 -32.58
C THR A 410 27.43 39.25 -32.18
N ASN A 411 28.10 38.49 -31.30
CA ASN A 411 29.46 38.84 -30.86
C ASN A 411 30.50 38.71 -32.00
N VAL A 412 30.36 37.70 -32.87
CA VAL A 412 31.23 37.50 -34.03
C VAL A 412 31.04 38.64 -35.02
N ALA A 413 29.80 38.95 -35.38
CA ALA A 413 29.47 40.05 -36.27
C ALA A 413 29.97 41.40 -35.74
N HIS A 414 29.80 41.66 -34.43
CA HIS A 414 30.29 42.89 -33.79
C HIS A 414 31.84 42.97 -33.74
N LYS A 415 32.55 41.86 -33.54
CA LYS A 415 34.02 41.87 -33.58
C LYS A 415 34.56 42.08 -34.99
N LEU A 416 33.87 41.56 -36.01
CA LEU A 416 34.21 41.76 -37.41
C LEU A 416 33.96 43.20 -37.87
N SER A 417 32.82 43.80 -37.48
CA SER A 417 32.50 45.19 -37.81
C SER A 417 33.49 46.20 -37.22
N LYS A 418 34.15 45.87 -36.10
CA LYS A 418 35.23 46.69 -35.52
C LYS A 418 36.57 46.57 -36.25
N LYS A 419 36.83 45.48 -36.98
CA LYS A 419 38.11 45.22 -37.67
C LYS A 419 38.12 45.69 -39.12
N ILE A 420 36.96 45.83 -39.76
CA ILE A 420 36.85 46.20 -41.18
C ILE A 420 36.26 47.62 -41.29
N LYS A 421 36.98 48.55 -41.92
CA LYS A 421 36.48 49.91 -42.17
C LYS A 421 35.50 49.89 -43.36
N ASN A 422 34.34 50.54 -43.20
CA ASN A 422 33.22 50.66 -44.17
C ASN A 422 32.37 49.39 -44.39
N ILE A 423 31.77 48.85 -43.34
CA ILE A 423 30.69 47.85 -43.44
C ILE A 423 29.33 48.54 -43.22
N SER A 424 28.37 48.32 -44.12
CA SER A 424 26.97 48.76 -43.99
C SER A 424 26.21 47.86 -43.01
N GLN A 425 25.07 48.36 -42.49
CA GLN A 425 24.25 47.60 -41.54
C GLN A 425 23.67 46.30 -42.17
N GLU A 426 23.29 46.33 -43.44
CA GLU A 426 22.83 45.15 -44.19
C GLU A 426 23.89 44.04 -44.24
N ASN A 427 25.17 44.40 -44.45
CA ASN A 427 26.27 43.43 -44.49
C ASN A 427 26.49 42.77 -43.11
N ILE A 428 26.17 43.45 -42.00
CA ILE A 428 26.27 42.88 -40.64
C ILE A 428 25.19 41.83 -40.42
N GLU A 429 23.97 42.09 -40.87
CA GLU A 429 22.84 41.16 -40.79
C GLU A 429 23.09 39.92 -41.67
N GLU A 430 23.65 40.11 -42.86
CA GLU A 430 24.02 39.01 -43.76
C GLU A 430 25.13 38.14 -43.15
N ILE A 431 26.15 38.74 -42.51
CA ILE A 431 27.19 38.01 -41.78
C ILE A 431 26.62 37.28 -40.56
N GLN A 432 25.69 37.87 -39.80
CA GLN A 432 25.01 37.16 -38.70
C GLN A 432 24.30 35.92 -39.23
N LYS A 433 23.60 36.04 -40.36
CA LYS A 433 22.86 34.94 -40.98
C LYS A 433 23.79 33.82 -41.45
N ILE A 434 24.90 34.15 -42.11
CA ILE A 434 25.91 33.17 -42.54
C ILE A 434 26.52 32.43 -41.35
N VAL A 435 26.83 33.15 -40.26
CA VAL A 435 27.38 32.54 -39.03
C VAL A 435 26.34 31.64 -38.35
N GLU A 436 25.06 32.03 -38.35
CA GLU A 436 23.97 31.19 -37.82
C GLU A 436 23.77 29.93 -38.67
N ASP A 437 23.80 30.05 -40.00
CA ASP A 437 23.70 28.92 -40.93
C ASP A 437 24.86 27.94 -40.76
N GLU A 438 26.09 28.45 -40.60
CA GLU A 438 27.27 27.61 -40.41
C GLU A 438 27.34 26.97 -39.01
N MET A 439 26.86 27.66 -37.98
CA MET A 439 26.66 27.08 -36.64
C MET A 439 25.54 26.03 -36.65
N ASN A 440 24.52 26.17 -37.51
CA ASN A 440 23.48 25.17 -37.70
C ASN A 440 24.05 23.92 -38.40
N ALA A 441 24.88 24.10 -39.43
CA ALA A 441 25.58 23.01 -40.09
C ALA A 441 26.53 22.26 -39.14
N ASN A 442 27.31 22.98 -38.34
CA ASN A 442 28.29 22.42 -37.39
C ASN A 442 27.71 22.05 -36.01
N SER A 443 26.40 22.23 -35.79
CA SER A 443 25.72 21.78 -34.56
C SER A 443 25.79 20.26 -34.32
N ILE A 444 26.16 19.53 -35.37
CA ILE A 444 26.37 18.08 -35.41
C ILE A 444 27.62 17.69 -34.60
N ASP A 445 28.71 18.45 -34.72
CA ASP A 445 30.02 18.16 -34.09
C ASP A 445 30.11 18.58 -32.62
N LEU A 446 29.24 19.50 -32.18
CA LEU A 446 29.21 19.99 -30.80
C LEU A 446 28.56 19.01 -29.81
N GLY A 447 28.08 17.85 -30.25
CA GLY A 447 27.47 16.83 -29.38
C GLY A 447 26.17 17.26 -28.68
N LEU A 448 25.64 18.45 -28.99
CA LEU A 448 24.46 19.03 -28.34
C LEU A 448 23.13 18.40 -28.80
N LYS A 449 23.13 17.60 -29.88
CA LYS A 449 21.94 16.91 -30.42
C LYS A 449 21.80 15.44 -29.98
N SER A 450 22.85 14.81 -29.43
CA SER A 450 22.86 13.37 -29.12
C SER A 450 21.99 12.98 -27.91
N VAL A 451 21.63 13.94 -27.05
CA VAL A 451 20.81 13.68 -25.84
C VAL A 451 19.30 13.59 -26.17
N VAL A 452 18.84 14.21 -27.26
CA VAL A 452 17.42 14.20 -27.66
C VAL A 452 17.09 13.05 -28.60
N ASP A 453 18.03 12.62 -29.45
CA ASP A 453 17.78 11.57 -30.46
C ASP A 453 17.93 10.14 -29.91
N ASN A 454 18.58 9.93 -28.76
CA ASN A 454 18.75 8.59 -28.16
C ASN A 454 17.45 7.96 -27.61
N ASN A 455 16.35 8.73 -27.49
CA ASN A 455 15.06 8.24 -26.98
C ASN A 455 13.97 8.16 -28.06
N LYS A 456 14.32 8.30 -29.35
CA LYS A 456 13.33 8.28 -30.45
C LYS A 456 13.34 6.96 -31.20
N LYS A 457 12.14 6.44 -31.47
CA LYS A 457 11.90 5.28 -32.33
C LYS A 457 12.46 5.53 -33.74
N LYS A 458 13.18 4.56 -34.31
CA LYS A 458 13.92 4.69 -35.57
C LYS A 458 13.35 3.89 -36.74
N ILE A 459 12.49 2.89 -36.47
CA ILE A 459 11.86 2.04 -37.47
C ILE A 459 10.33 2.07 -37.28
N LEU A 460 9.58 2.22 -38.36
CA LEU A 460 8.14 1.99 -38.41
C LEU A 460 7.86 0.77 -39.29
N ILE A 461 7.14 -0.22 -38.76
CA ILE A 461 6.53 -1.27 -39.57
C ILE A 461 5.12 -0.78 -39.91
N SER A 462 4.85 -0.62 -41.20
CA SER A 462 3.55 -0.25 -41.76
C SER A 462 2.90 -1.50 -42.34
N GLN A 463 1.78 -1.94 -41.76
CA GLN A 463 1.08 -3.16 -42.13
C GLN A 463 -0.43 -3.03 -41.94
N THR A 464 -1.18 -3.98 -42.48
CA THR A 464 -2.57 -4.19 -42.08
C THR A 464 -2.67 -5.32 -41.05
N TYR A 465 -3.75 -5.35 -40.26
CA TYR A 465 -3.95 -6.41 -39.27
C TYR A 465 -3.95 -7.82 -39.88
N LYS A 466 -4.45 -7.96 -41.11
CA LYS A 466 -4.49 -9.24 -41.84
C LYS A 466 -3.12 -9.72 -42.33
N ASP A 467 -2.12 -8.84 -42.34
CA ASP A 467 -0.74 -9.12 -42.76
C ASP A 467 0.21 -9.18 -41.55
N LYS A 468 -0.36 -9.31 -40.33
CA LYS A 468 0.38 -9.34 -39.06
C LYS A 468 1.45 -10.43 -39.05
N ASP A 469 1.18 -11.60 -39.60
CA ASP A 469 2.11 -12.71 -39.63
C ASP A 469 3.42 -12.39 -40.38
N LEU A 470 3.37 -11.68 -41.52
CA LEU A 470 4.61 -11.26 -42.20
C LEU A 470 5.30 -10.13 -41.41
N ALA A 471 4.52 -9.21 -40.82
CA ALA A 471 5.06 -8.14 -39.97
C ALA A 471 5.77 -8.69 -38.72
N ASP A 472 5.23 -9.75 -38.11
CA ASP A 472 5.82 -10.46 -36.97
C ASP A 472 7.16 -11.11 -37.36
N ILE A 473 7.25 -11.72 -38.56
CA ILE A 473 8.51 -12.28 -39.05
C ILE A 473 9.56 -11.17 -39.24
N VAL A 474 9.18 -10.03 -39.84
CA VAL A 474 10.05 -8.85 -39.97
C VAL A 474 10.51 -8.35 -38.60
N PHE A 475 9.58 -8.19 -37.66
CA PHE A 475 9.86 -7.74 -36.31
C PHE A 475 10.87 -8.66 -35.60
N ASN A 476 10.63 -9.97 -35.61
CA ASN A 476 11.54 -10.95 -35.00
C ASN A 476 12.93 -10.95 -35.63
N MET A 477 13.01 -10.79 -36.96
CA MET A 477 14.30 -10.72 -37.67
C MET A 477 15.08 -9.43 -37.34
N LEU A 478 14.41 -8.30 -37.12
CA LEU A 478 15.06 -7.08 -36.61
C LEU A 478 15.63 -7.30 -35.21
N LEU A 479 14.85 -7.90 -34.30
CA LEU A 479 15.31 -8.22 -32.94
C LEU A 479 16.50 -9.17 -32.94
N TYR A 480 16.47 -10.20 -33.80
CA TYR A 480 17.57 -11.16 -33.95
C TYR A 480 18.89 -10.50 -34.39
N ASN A 481 18.79 -9.46 -35.21
CA ASN A 481 19.95 -8.65 -35.62
C ASN A 481 20.39 -7.65 -34.54
N GLY A 482 19.65 -7.51 -33.44
CA GLY A 482 20.03 -6.67 -32.31
C GLY A 482 19.46 -5.26 -32.37
N VAL A 483 18.38 -5.05 -33.13
CA VAL A 483 17.58 -3.84 -33.06
C VAL A 483 16.80 -3.85 -31.73
N PRO A 484 16.91 -2.81 -30.88
CA PRO A 484 16.12 -2.72 -29.65
C PRO A 484 14.62 -2.61 -29.95
N VAL A 485 13.78 -3.25 -29.14
CA VAL A 485 12.31 -3.10 -29.23
C VAL A 485 11.89 -1.63 -29.05
N GLU A 486 12.60 -0.91 -28.20
CA GLU A 486 12.47 0.53 -27.93
C GLU A 486 12.65 1.39 -29.19
N ASP A 487 13.28 0.87 -30.26
CA ASP A 487 13.56 1.60 -31.50
C ASP A 487 12.53 1.29 -32.62
N ILE A 488 11.60 0.36 -32.39
CA ILE A 488 10.62 -0.08 -33.40
C ILE A 488 9.19 0.36 -33.01
N ILE A 489 8.45 0.88 -33.98
CA ILE A 489 7.00 1.11 -33.91
C ILE A 489 6.31 0.03 -34.73
N TYR A 490 5.48 -0.76 -34.05
CA TYR A 490 4.67 -1.82 -34.65
C TYR A 490 3.31 -1.89 -33.92
N THR A 491 2.29 -1.28 -34.54
CA THR A 491 1.03 -0.89 -33.89
C THR A 491 0.19 -2.04 -33.33
N ASN A 492 0.22 -3.22 -33.95
CA ASN A 492 -0.46 -4.43 -33.49
C ASN A 492 0.53 -5.52 -33.06
N CYS A 493 1.73 -5.13 -32.60
CA CYS A 493 2.66 -6.05 -31.95
C CYS A 493 2.05 -6.64 -30.69
N ASP A 494 2.39 -7.87 -30.34
CA ASP A 494 2.00 -8.43 -29.03
C ASP A 494 2.83 -7.85 -27.87
N ASP A 495 4.03 -7.34 -28.17
CA ASP A 495 4.89 -6.61 -27.22
C ASP A 495 4.47 -5.14 -27.13
N GLU A 496 3.97 -4.73 -25.96
CA GLU A 496 3.52 -3.35 -25.71
C GLU A 496 4.62 -2.31 -25.91
N ARG A 497 5.90 -2.67 -25.73
CA ARG A 497 7.04 -1.76 -25.87
C ARG A 497 7.26 -1.33 -27.32
N ALA A 498 6.78 -2.12 -28.28
CA ALA A 498 6.81 -1.79 -29.70
C ALA A 498 5.58 -1.00 -30.16
N ARG A 499 4.51 -0.93 -29.36
CA ARG A 499 3.31 -0.16 -29.68
C ARG A 499 3.52 1.33 -29.45
N ILE A 500 2.61 2.14 -29.97
CA ILE A 500 2.61 3.58 -29.74
C ILE A 500 2.23 3.82 -28.26
N PRO A 501 2.99 4.63 -27.51
CA PRO A 501 2.66 4.97 -26.13
C PRO A 501 1.28 5.64 -26.04
N GLU A 502 0.42 5.10 -25.19
CA GLU A 502 -0.91 5.68 -24.92
C GLU A 502 -0.72 6.97 -24.10
N VAL A 503 -1.00 8.14 -24.68
CA VAL A 503 -0.98 9.41 -23.94
C VAL A 503 -2.37 9.73 -23.38
N ALA A 504 -2.43 10.03 -22.09
CA ALA A 504 -3.65 10.28 -21.31
C ALA A 504 -4.55 11.44 -21.81
N SER A 505 -4.14 12.18 -22.84
CA SER A 505 -4.91 13.29 -23.41
C SER A 505 -5.93 12.88 -24.49
N GLY A 506 -6.15 11.57 -24.71
CA GLY A 506 -7.16 11.07 -25.68
C GLY A 506 -6.88 11.43 -27.14
N LYS A 507 -5.68 11.94 -27.44
CA LYS A 507 -5.20 12.33 -28.78
C LYS A 507 -4.00 11.48 -29.23
N SER A 508 -3.90 10.22 -28.79
CA SER A 508 -2.81 9.32 -29.16
C SER A 508 -3.10 8.53 -30.43
N GLY A 509 -3.46 9.22 -31.52
CA GLY A 509 -3.53 8.56 -32.82
C GLY A 509 -2.13 8.37 -33.41
N ILE A 510 -1.89 7.26 -34.11
CA ILE A 510 -0.67 7.09 -34.93
C ILE A 510 -0.40 8.31 -35.81
N TYR A 511 -1.46 8.93 -36.33
CA TYR A 511 -1.35 10.13 -37.17
C TYR A 511 -0.80 11.35 -36.43
N ASP A 512 -1.10 11.56 -35.16
CA ASP A 512 -0.57 12.70 -34.39
C ASP A 512 0.89 12.48 -34.03
N TYR A 513 1.24 11.25 -33.63
CA TYR A 513 2.63 10.86 -33.41
C TYR A 513 3.46 11.00 -34.70
N LEU A 514 2.96 10.48 -35.82
CA LEU A 514 3.61 10.60 -37.13
C LEU A 514 3.68 12.06 -37.59
N ARG A 515 2.65 12.89 -37.36
CA ARG A 515 2.65 14.32 -37.72
C ARG A 515 3.72 15.09 -36.94
N ASP A 516 3.83 14.88 -35.63
CA ASP A 516 4.88 15.50 -34.83
C ASP A 516 6.28 15.04 -35.24
N PHE A 517 6.41 13.77 -35.63
CA PHE A 517 7.67 13.21 -36.09
C PHE A 517 8.06 13.70 -37.50
N PHE A 518 7.12 13.81 -38.43
CA PHE A 518 7.38 14.15 -39.84
C PHE A 518 7.40 15.66 -40.13
N VAL A 519 6.66 16.46 -39.37
CA VAL A 519 6.44 17.89 -39.66
C VAL A 519 7.12 18.80 -38.64
N ASN A 520 7.07 18.45 -37.35
CA ASN A 520 7.51 19.32 -36.25
C ASN A 520 8.91 18.97 -35.70
N SER A 521 9.50 17.86 -36.14
CA SER A 521 10.82 17.40 -35.72
C SER A 521 11.92 18.09 -36.52
N TYR A 522 12.79 18.86 -35.84
CA TYR A 522 14.05 19.38 -36.40
C TYR A 522 15.15 18.30 -36.57
N SER A 523 14.79 17.00 -36.49
CA SER A 523 15.75 15.90 -36.64
C SER A 523 16.14 15.71 -38.10
N THR A 524 17.43 15.50 -38.33
CA THR A 524 17.96 15.10 -39.65
C THR A 524 17.82 13.59 -39.91
N GLN A 525 17.52 12.78 -38.89
CA GLN A 525 17.26 11.35 -39.06
C GLN A 525 15.77 11.10 -39.30
N LYS A 526 15.44 10.85 -40.57
CA LYS A 526 14.13 10.35 -40.96
C LYS A 526 13.95 8.92 -40.45
N ILE A 527 12.78 8.60 -39.88
CA ILE A 527 12.41 7.23 -39.51
C ILE A 527 12.50 6.32 -40.74
N TYR A 528 12.96 5.09 -40.57
CA TYR A 528 12.94 4.12 -41.67
C TYR A 528 11.61 3.39 -41.71
N ILE A 529 10.98 3.29 -42.87
CA ILE A 529 9.68 2.63 -42.98
C ILE A 529 9.83 1.27 -43.64
N ILE A 530 9.25 0.24 -43.02
CA ILE A 530 9.13 -1.09 -43.60
C ILE A 530 7.67 -1.29 -43.97
N PHE A 531 7.39 -1.34 -45.26
CA PHE A 531 6.05 -1.58 -45.78
C PHE A 531 5.82 -3.07 -45.95
N VAL A 532 4.87 -3.61 -45.19
CA VAL A 532 4.31 -4.94 -45.39
C VAL A 532 3.07 -4.81 -46.27
N THR A 533 3.19 -5.24 -47.53
CA THR A 533 2.20 -4.96 -48.57
C THR A 533 1.46 -6.21 -49.03
N SER A 534 0.15 -6.08 -49.24
CA SER A 534 -0.72 -7.12 -49.80
C SER A 534 -1.98 -6.49 -50.43
N GLU A 535 -2.90 -7.32 -50.94
CA GLU A 535 -4.22 -6.88 -51.39
C GLU A 535 -5.02 -6.15 -50.29
N ASN A 536 -4.70 -6.37 -49.02
CA ASN A 536 -5.33 -5.66 -47.91
C ASN A 536 -4.85 -4.21 -47.80
N THR A 537 -3.64 -3.90 -48.28
CA THR A 537 -3.07 -2.55 -48.25
C THR A 537 -3.93 -1.57 -49.04
N LYS A 538 -4.41 -1.95 -50.23
CA LYS A 538 -5.34 -1.13 -51.06
C LYS A 538 -6.66 -0.81 -50.36
N LYS A 539 -7.07 -1.64 -49.39
CA LYS A 539 -8.33 -1.49 -48.64
C LYS A 539 -8.14 -0.75 -47.32
N SER A 540 -6.90 -0.54 -46.88
CA SER A 540 -6.57 0.08 -45.60
C SER A 540 -6.22 1.56 -45.79
N TRP A 541 -7.13 2.45 -45.37
CA TRP A 541 -6.90 3.89 -45.44
C TRP A 541 -5.64 4.32 -44.67
N GLY A 542 -5.35 3.67 -43.54
CA GLY A 542 -4.16 3.98 -42.74
C GLY A 542 -2.86 3.64 -43.46
N ALA A 543 -2.76 2.43 -44.02
CA ALA A 543 -1.58 2.03 -44.78
C ALA A 543 -1.36 2.92 -46.01
N LEU A 544 -2.43 3.29 -46.74
CA LEU A 544 -2.34 4.22 -47.87
C LEU A 544 -1.90 5.63 -47.45
N THR A 545 -2.38 6.11 -46.30
CA THR A 545 -1.99 7.42 -45.75
C THR A 545 -0.50 7.43 -45.38
N GLU A 546 0.01 6.35 -44.78
CA GLU A 546 1.43 6.18 -44.44
C GLU A 546 2.32 6.13 -45.69
N VAL A 547 1.88 5.42 -46.74
CA VAL A 547 2.55 5.40 -48.06
C VAL A 547 2.62 6.80 -48.68
N GLY A 548 1.51 7.55 -48.67
CA GLY A 548 1.48 8.92 -49.18
C GLY A 548 2.37 9.88 -48.38
N ALA A 549 2.37 9.77 -47.05
CA ALA A 549 3.21 10.58 -46.17
C ALA A 549 4.71 10.30 -46.40
N ALA A 550 5.09 9.01 -46.52
CA ALA A 550 6.46 8.59 -46.80
C ALA A 550 6.99 9.15 -48.13
N TRP A 551 6.12 9.19 -49.16
CA TRP A 551 6.46 9.75 -50.46
C TRP A 551 6.71 11.26 -50.41
N ILE A 552 5.79 12.02 -49.81
CA ILE A 552 5.92 13.49 -49.67
C ILE A 552 7.19 13.86 -48.89
N THR A 553 7.49 13.10 -47.84
CA THR A 553 8.62 13.36 -46.94
C THR A 553 9.95 12.77 -47.45
N GLN A 554 9.94 12.08 -48.60
CA GLN A 554 11.11 11.40 -49.19
C GLN A 554 11.85 10.53 -48.16
N ILE A 555 11.10 9.64 -47.53
CA ILE A 555 11.61 8.73 -46.50
C ILE A 555 12.11 7.43 -47.13
N ASN A 556 13.26 6.98 -46.65
CA ASN A 556 13.82 5.70 -47.04
C ASN A 556 12.97 4.54 -46.50
N HIS A 557 12.67 3.59 -47.37
CA HIS A 557 11.80 2.47 -47.04
C HIS A 557 12.22 1.18 -47.75
N LYS A 558 11.70 0.04 -47.25
CA LYS A 558 11.75 -1.25 -47.95
C LYS A 558 10.38 -1.91 -47.95
N VAL A 559 10.12 -2.65 -49.02
CA VAL A 559 8.87 -3.38 -49.23
C VAL A 559 9.09 -4.88 -49.01
N PHE A 560 8.24 -5.46 -48.16
CA PHE A 560 8.05 -6.89 -47.94
C PHE A 560 6.62 -7.25 -48.33
N ASN A 561 6.47 -8.00 -49.41
CA ASN A 561 5.18 -8.17 -50.06
C ASN A 561 4.62 -9.58 -49.87
N ILE A 562 3.28 -9.69 -49.86
CA ILE A 562 2.54 -10.95 -49.93
C ILE A 562 1.89 -11.07 -51.31
N ALA A 563 2.24 -12.12 -52.05
CA ALA A 563 1.65 -12.47 -53.33
C ALA A 563 0.13 -12.73 -53.21
N ASP A 564 -0.68 -12.44 -54.23
CA ASP A 564 -0.33 -11.98 -55.59
C ASP A 564 -0.35 -10.45 -55.76
N PHE A 565 -0.27 -9.69 -54.65
CA PHE A 565 -0.24 -8.24 -54.71
C PHE A 565 1.04 -7.73 -55.39
N ARG A 566 0.91 -6.69 -56.21
CA ARG A 566 2.04 -5.95 -56.78
C ARG A 566 2.09 -4.55 -56.15
N PRO A 567 3.19 -4.16 -55.49
CA PRO A 567 3.42 -2.78 -55.06
C PRO A 567 3.34 -1.83 -56.27
N GLU A 568 2.69 -0.69 -56.08
CA GLU A 568 2.49 0.36 -57.08
C GLU A 568 3.00 1.69 -56.53
N HIS A 569 3.41 2.61 -57.41
CA HIS A 569 3.68 4.00 -57.06
C HIS A 569 2.58 4.58 -56.13
N PRO A 570 2.96 5.29 -55.05
CA PRO A 570 4.26 5.91 -54.81
C PRO A 570 5.27 5.09 -53.97
N LEU A 571 4.99 3.80 -53.74
CA LEU A 571 6.02 2.89 -53.22
C LEU A 571 7.14 2.69 -54.24
N ASP A 572 8.34 2.36 -53.76
CA ASP A 572 9.45 1.93 -54.60
C ASP A 572 9.12 0.56 -55.24
N ASP A 573 8.55 0.60 -56.44
CA ASP A 573 8.21 -0.56 -57.28
C ASP A 573 9.26 -0.84 -58.37
N GLU A 574 10.34 -0.05 -58.43
CA GLU A 574 11.49 -0.24 -59.32
C GLU A 574 12.58 -1.11 -58.67
N SER A 575 12.83 -0.94 -57.35
CA SER A 575 13.78 -1.77 -56.61
C SER A 575 13.28 -3.20 -56.42
N GLN A 576 14.20 -4.17 -56.31
CA GLN A 576 13.85 -5.54 -55.95
C GLN A 576 13.12 -5.59 -54.60
N TRP A 577 11.90 -6.13 -54.57
CA TRP A 577 11.07 -6.33 -53.38
C TRP A 577 11.05 -7.79 -52.94
N HIS A 578 10.78 -8.03 -51.65
CA HIS A 578 10.65 -9.39 -51.11
C HIS A 578 9.23 -9.89 -51.36
N ILE A 579 9.06 -11.19 -51.65
CA ILE A 579 7.75 -11.79 -51.93
C ILE A 579 7.55 -13.07 -51.12
N SER A 580 6.60 -13.05 -50.19
CA SER A 580 6.04 -14.24 -49.54
C SER A 580 4.75 -14.67 -50.23
N CYS A 581 4.43 -15.96 -50.18
CA CYS A 581 3.17 -16.52 -50.68
C CYS A 581 2.36 -17.12 -49.54
N ARG A 582 1.03 -17.15 -49.64
CA ARG A 582 0.18 -17.93 -48.73
C ARG A 582 -0.19 -19.26 -49.38
N ASP A 583 -0.03 -20.36 -48.66
CA ASP A 583 -0.50 -21.66 -49.13
C ASP A 583 -2.04 -21.77 -49.02
N SER A 584 -2.61 -22.91 -49.44
CA SER A 584 -4.05 -23.16 -49.42
C SER A 584 -4.66 -23.15 -48.00
N SER A 585 -3.83 -23.27 -46.97
CA SER A 585 -4.22 -23.17 -45.56
C SER A 585 -4.02 -21.75 -45.00
N GLY A 586 -3.60 -20.80 -45.84
CA GLY A 586 -3.34 -19.41 -45.48
C GLY A 586 -2.00 -19.15 -44.80
N ILE A 587 -1.14 -20.17 -44.68
CA ILE A 587 0.15 -20.09 -43.99
C ILE A 587 1.18 -19.44 -44.91
N LEU A 588 2.01 -18.54 -44.36
CA LEU A 588 3.09 -17.91 -45.10
C LEU A 588 4.17 -18.92 -45.48
N THR A 589 4.57 -18.83 -46.74
CA THR A 589 5.59 -19.66 -47.37
C THR A 589 6.54 -18.78 -48.17
N MET A 590 7.81 -19.16 -48.22
CA MET A 590 8.83 -18.45 -49.00
C MET A 590 9.67 -19.45 -49.79
N SER A 591 10.04 -19.10 -51.02
CA SER A 591 11.08 -19.84 -51.73
C SER A 591 12.45 -19.57 -51.13
N LYS A 592 13.44 -20.42 -51.43
CA LYS A 592 14.84 -20.18 -51.03
C LYS A 592 15.37 -18.81 -51.48
N LEU A 593 15.04 -18.41 -52.71
CA LEU A 593 15.40 -17.09 -53.24
C LEU A 593 14.74 -15.96 -52.44
N SER A 594 13.46 -16.13 -52.10
CA SER A 594 12.74 -15.13 -51.33
C SER A 594 13.28 -14.95 -49.90
N CYS A 595 13.71 -16.04 -49.27
CA CYS A 595 14.38 -16.01 -47.96
C CYS A 595 15.71 -15.24 -48.02
N ASP A 596 16.49 -15.42 -49.09
CA ASP A 596 17.75 -14.69 -49.28
C ASP A 596 17.50 -13.18 -49.45
N ILE A 597 16.52 -12.79 -50.27
CA ILE A 597 16.12 -11.39 -50.44
C ILE A 597 15.60 -10.80 -49.12
N PHE A 598 14.84 -11.57 -48.34
CA PHE A 598 14.35 -11.16 -47.02
C PHE A 598 15.53 -10.83 -46.10
N ALA A 599 16.46 -11.77 -45.94
CA ALA A 599 17.64 -11.61 -45.10
C ALA A 599 18.50 -10.42 -45.56
N GLN A 600 18.72 -10.28 -46.86
CA GLN A 600 19.44 -9.15 -47.44
C GLN A 600 18.81 -7.81 -47.08
N LYS A 601 17.48 -7.69 -47.15
CA LYS A 601 16.79 -6.44 -46.81
C LYS A 601 16.95 -6.10 -45.34
N ILE A 602 16.80 -7.07 -44.44
CA ILE A 602 17.01 -6.85 -43.00
C ILE A 602 18.44 -6.40 -42.72
N GLU A 603 19.43 -7.02 -43.36
CA GLU A 603 20.85 -6.64 -43.24
C GLU A 603 21.10 -5.21 -43.69
N VAL A 604 20.54 -4.80 -44.84
CA VAL A 604 20.67 -3.44 -45.37
C VAL A 604 20.00 -2.42 -44.45
N ILE A 605 18.83 -2.75 -43.88
CA ILE A 605 18.14 -1.88 -42.91
C ILE A 605 19.00 -1.69 -41.65
N CYS A 606 19.54 -2.78 -41.11
CA CYS A 606 20.39 -2.74 -39.92
C CYS A 606 21.67 -1.92 -40.18
N GLU A 607 22.32 -2.13 -41.33
CA GLU A 607 23.52 -1.39 -41.72
C GLU A 607 23.24 0.10 -41.93
N TYR A 608 22.14 0.45 -42.61
CA TYR A 608 21.73 1.84 -42.83
C TYR A 608 21.47 2.58 -41.51
N LEU A 609 20.90 1.90 -40.51
CA LEU A 609 20.57 2.48 -39.20
C LEU A 609 21.69 2.35 -38.16
N GLY A 610 22.83 1.75 -38.52
CA GLY A 610 23.97 1.58 -37.62
C GLY A 610 23.78 0.51 -36.55
N TYR A 611 22.84 -0.42 -36.73
CA TYR A 611 22.69 -1.59 -35.87
C TYR A 611 23.68 -2.69 -36.24
N LYS A 612 23.94 -3.60 -35.28
CA LYS A 612 24.65 -4.84 -35.58
C LYS A 612 23.82 -5.64 -36.60
N LYS A 613 24.48 -6.37 -37.49
CA LYS A 613 23.85 -7.37 -38.35
C LYS A 613 24.52 -8.72 -38.11
N LYS A 614 23.71 -9.78 -38.09
CA LYS A 614 24.21 -11.15 -38.14
C LYS A 614 24.66 -11.46 -39.56
N ASP A 615 25.50 -12.48 -39.72
CA ASP A 615 25.90 -12.94 -41.04
C ASP A 615 24.71 -13.57 -41.79
N ARG A 616 24.82 -13.63 -43.12
CA ARG A 616 23.75 -14.12 -44.01
C ARG A 616 23.30 -15.54 -43.65
N ALA A 617 24.23 -16.44 -43.31
CA ALA A 617 23.90 -17.83 -42.99
C ALA A 617 23.10 -17.93 -41.68
N SER A 618 23.48 -17.15 -40.66
CA SER A 618 22.73 -17.06 -39.40
C SER A 618 21.32 -16.48 -39.60
N ASN A 619 21.18 -15.43 -40.42
CA ASN A 619 19.87 -14.85 -40.75
C ASN A 619 18.95 -15.84 -41.47
N LEU A 620 19.46 -16.54 -42.48
CA LEU A 620 18.70 -17.56 -43.20
C LEU A 620 18.23 -18.69 -42.28
N LYS A 621 19.14 -19.21 -41.44
CA LYS A 621 18.82 -20.27 -40.47
C LYS A 621 17.79 -19.83 -39.44
N HIS A 622 17.80 -18.56 -39.01
CA HIS A 622 16.77 -18.07 -38.10
C HIS A 622 15.43 -17.88 -38.82
N LEU A 623 15.44 -17.34 -40.04
CA LEU A 623 14.23 -17.18 -40.85
C LEU A 623 13.53 -18.51 -41.13
N GLU A 624 14.30 -19.58 -41.37
CA GLU A 624 13.81 -20.97 -41.50
C GLU A 624 12.98 -21.45 -40.30
N THR A 625 13.19 -20.88 -39.10
CA THR A 625 12.40 -21.21 -37.91
C THR A 625 11.08 -20.45 -37.82
N LEU A 626 10.92 -19.38 -38.61
CA LEU A 626 9.78 -18.46 -38.55
C LEU A 626 8.81 -18.64 -39.72
N VAL A 627 9.27 -19.18 -40.86
CA VAL A 627 8.47 -19.35 -42.07
C VAL A 627 8.76 -20.68 -42.74
N LYS A 628 7.73 -21.27 -43.37
CA LYS A 628 7.87 -22.51 -44.12
C LYS A 628 8.55 -22.25 -45.46
N ILE A 629 9.68 -22.91 -45.71
CA ILE A 629 10.37 -22.85 -47.00
C ILE A 629 9.81 -23.93 -47.93
N VAL A 630 9.51 -23.54 -49.17
CA VAL A 630 8.98 -24.40 -50.25
C VAL A 630 9.87 -24.37 -51.49
#